data_AF-A0A935TRT6-F1
#
_entry.id   AF-A0A935TRT6-F1
#
_cell.length_a   1.000
_cell.length_b   1.000
_cell.length_c   1.000
_cell.angle_alpha   90.00
_cell.angle_beta   90.00
_cell.angle_gamma   90.00
#
_symmetry.space_group_name_H-M   'P 1'
#
loop_
_entity.id
_entity.type
_entity.pdbx_description
1 polymer ?
#
loop_
_entity_poly.entity_id
_entity_poly.type
_entity_poly.pdbx_seq_one_letter_code
_entity_poly.pdbx_strand_id
1 'polypeptide(L)'
;MNVPDSTVILERQLLLQLGDRLKRLRKAQGLGTVEMAKRAGISRTTLSSVESGDPGPAIGTYLRVMSVLGISGELALLAGDALQPGPPGTAAARSKRARPVVQVTVSTDDTRHQVQDLQSLALHEEAIRLARSEPELLLRAQDTLDRWLASGSSRSMGLWQEWQEILRGAKWRKVLGRTRRAQELRQASPLTAVLPAQVRQGVLDQVGKLRKGVVLGDSEAQTPA
;
A
#
# COMPACT_ATOMS: atom_id res chain seq x y z
N MET A 1 -13.36 0.84 16.62
CA MET A 1 -13.03 2.12 15.96
C MET A 1 -12.75 1.82 14.50
N ASN A 2 -13.71 2.08 13.60
CA ASN A 2 -13.48 1.94 12.17
C ASN A 2 -12.60 3.11 11.73
N VAL A 3 -11.34 2.83 11.40
CA VAL A 3 -10.49 3.78 10.67
C VAL A 3 -11.26 4.14 9.40
N PRO A 4 -11.45 5.44 9.06
CA PRO A 4 -12.13 5.78 7.81
C PRO A 4 -11.36 5.15 6.65
N ASP A 5 -12.04 4.34 5.82
CA ASP A 5 -11.41 3.46 4.82
C ASP A 5 -10.48 4.21 3.84
N SER A 6 -10.69 5.52 3.64
CA SER A 6 -9.81 6.39 2.85
C SER A 6 -8.39 6.50 3.42
N THR A 7 -8.21 6.32 4.72
CA THR A 7 -6.92 6.39 5.40
C THR A 7 -6.04 5.19 5.04
N VAL A 8 -6.62 4.01 4.83
CA VAL A 8 -5.87 2.79 4.50
C VAL A 8 -5.20 2.92 3.12
N ILE A 9 -5.92 3.42 2.11
CA ILE A 9 -5.35 3.65 0.77
C ILE A 9 -4.27 4.74 0.80
N LEU A 10 -4.48 5.79 1.60
CA LEU A 10 -3.48 6.83 1.79
C LEU A 10 -2.22 6.30 2.47
N GLU A 11 -2.34 5.58 3.59
CA GLU A 11 -1.24 4.93 4.30
C GLU A 11 -0.44 4.03 3.35
N ARG A 12 -1.16 3.26 2.52
CA ARG A 12 -0.56 2.42 1.50
C ARG A 12 0.23 3.24 0.50
N GLN A 13 -0.35 4.31 -0.03
CA GLN A 13 0.30 5.20 -0.99
C GLN A 13 1.55 5.85 -0.39
N LEU A 14 1.52 6.26 0.88
CA LEU A 14 2.68 6.84 1.57
C LEU A 14 3.82 5.82 1.69
N LEU A 15 3.52 4.56 2.04
CA LEU A 15 4.52 3.49 2.08
C LEU A 15 5.12 3.21 0.70
N LEU A 16 4.30 3.24 -0.37
CA LEU A 16 4.78 3.07 -1.74
C LEU A 16 5.74 4.18 -2.15
N GLN A 17 5.40 5.43 -1.86
CA GLN A 17 6.24 6.59 -2.16
C GLN A 17 7.55 6.55 -1.36
N LEU A 18 7.47 6.18 -0.08
CA LEU A 18 8.66 6.01 0.76
C LEU A 18 9.58 4.93 0.18
N GLY A 19 9.05 3.74 -0.11
CA GLY A 19 9.82 2.64 -0.70
C GLY A 19 10.52 3.04 -2.01
N ASP A 20 9.83 3.73 -2.90
CA ASP A 20 10.40 4.25 -4.15
C ASP A 20 11.52 5.27 -3.90
N ARG A 21 11.35 6.16 -2.92
CA ARG A 21 12.37 7.14 -2.55
C ARG A 21 13.61 6.46 -1.97
N LEU A 22 13.44 5.49 -1.08
CA LEU A 22 14.54 4.70 -0.52
C LEU A 22 15.31 3.94 -1.63
N LYS A 23 14.58 3.31 -2.56
CA LYS A 23 15.18 2.62 -3.70
C LYS A 23 15.96 3.57 -4.61
N ARG A 24 15.43 4.77 -4.88
CA ARG A 24 16.12 5.80 -5.68
C ARG A 24 17.38 6.30 -4.98
N LEU A 25 17.31 6.58 -3.68
CA LEU A 25 18.47 6.98 -2.88
C LEU A 25 19.57 5.91 -2.89
N ARG A 26 19.20 4.64 -2.67
CA ARG A 26 20.15 3.52 -2.76
C ARG A 26 20.86 3.49 -4.11
N LYS A 27 20.09 3.58 -5.21
CA LYS A 27 20.63 3.59 -6.57
C LYS A 27 21.54 4.80 -6.82
N ALA A 28 21.16 5.98 -6.35
CA ALA A 28 21.96 7.20 -6.47
C ALA A 28 23.31 7.10 -5.72
N GLN A 29 23.35 6.33 -4.62
CA GLN A 29 24.59 6.01 -3.90
C GLN A 29 25.38 4.84 -4.51
N GLY A 30 24.96 4.28 -5.65
CA GLY A 30 25.64 3.16 -6.30
C GLY A 30 25.54 1.82 -5.56
N LEU A 31 24.66 1.71 -4.56
CA LEU A 31 24.57 0.51 -3.72
C LEU A 31 23.73 -0.58 -4.39
N GLY A 32 24.34 -1.76 -4.57
CA GLY A 32 23.63 -2.97 -5.00
C GLY A 32 22.64 -3.48 -3.94
N THR A 33 21.67 -4.30 -4.36
CA THR A 33 20.68 -4.87 -3.42
C THR A 33 21.32 -5.81 -2.39
N VAL A 34 22.34 -6.58 -2.80
CA VAL A 34 23.08 -7.49 -1.91
C VAL A 34 23.84 -6.69 -0.85
N GLU A 35 24.59 -5.68 -1.30
CA GLU A 35 25.40 -4.84 -0.42
C GLU A 35 24.53 -4.05 0.56
N MET A 36 23.45 -3.45 0.08
CA MET A 36 22.51 -2.74 0.94
C MET A 36 21.88 -3.65 2.00
N ALA A 37 21.43 -4.85 1.60
CA ALA A 37 20.82 -5.79 2.52
C ALA A 37 21.81 -6.21 3.62
N LYS A 38 23.07 -6.45 3.25
CA LYS A 38 24.17 -6.73 4.19
C LYS A 38 24.38 -5.58 5.18
N ARG A 39 24.51 -4.34 4.69
CA ARG A 39 24.71 -3.15 5.55
C ARG A 39 23.55 -2.91 6.51
N ALA A 40 22.32 -3.15 6.05
CA ALA A 40 21.12 -2.99 6.87
C ALA A 40 20.86 -4.20 7.80
N GLY A 41 21.65 -5.27 7.71
CA GLY A 41 21.48 -6.48 8.51
C GLY A 41 20.16 -7.19 8.25
N ILE A 42 19.74 -7.26 6.98
CA ILE A 42 18.47 -7.87 6.54
C ILE A 42 18.70 -8.76 5.32
N SER A 43 17.71 -9.59 4.99
CA SER A 43 17.75 -10.38 3.76
C SER A 43 17.45 -9.52 2.52
N ARG A 44 17.88 -9.99 1.34
CA ARG A 44 17.55 -9.36 0.05
C ARG A 44 16.04 -9.29 -0.19
N THR A 45 15.30 -10.31 0.27
CA THR A 45 13.84 -10.36 0.13
C THR A 45 13.16 -9.32 1.03
N THR A 46 13.68 -9.10 2.24
CA THR A 46 13.21 -8.04 3.13
C THR A 46 13.51 -6.66 2.56
N LEU A 47 14.73 -6.42 2.03
CA LEU A 47 15.05 -5.17 1.34
C LEU A 47 14.11 -4.91 0.17
N SER A 48 13.84 -5.93 -0.66
CA SER A 48 12.89 -5.81 -1.77
C SER A 48 11.47 -5.48 -1.29
N SER A 49 11.08 -5.94 -0.11
CA SER A 49 9.77 -5.66 0.48
C SER A 49 9.70 -4.19 0.93
N VAL A 50 10.73 -3.71 1.64
CA VAL A 50 10.87 -2.30 2.04
C VAL A 50 10.85 -1.37 0.83
N GLU A 51 11.65 -1.65 -0.19
CA GLU A 51 11.76 -0.83 -1.41
C GLU A 51 10.52 -0.89 -2.32
N SER A 52 9.62 -1.86 -2.09
CA SER A 52 8.32 -1.90 -2.76
C SER A 52 7.20 -1.31 -1.91
N GLY A 53 7.52 -0.81 -0.71
CA GLY A 53 6.57 -0.23 0.24
C GLY A 53 5.68 -1.26 0.93
N ASP A 54 6.03 -2.55 0.95
CA ASP A 54 5.24 -3.60 1.61
C ASP A 54 4.95 -3.25 3.09
N PRO A 55 3.70 -3.35 3.60
CA PRO A 55 3.38 -2.99 4.98
C PRO A 55 3.84 -4.04 6.02
N GLY A 56 4.30 -5.22 5.57
CA GLY A 56 4.68 -6.35 6.43
C GLY A 56 6.00 -6.19 7.19
N PRO A 57 7.09 -5.66 6.59
CA PRO A 57 8.30 -5.31 7.32
C PRO A 57 8.01 -4.37 8.49
N ALA A 58 8.53 -4.71 9.67
CA ALA A 58 8.41 -3.87 10.85
C ALA A 58 9.01 -2.47 10.60
N ILE A 59 8.47 -1.45 11.27
CA ILE A 59 8.97 -0.07 11.14
C ILE A 59 10.49 0.01 11.39
N GLY A 60 11.02 -0.76 12.36
CA GLY A 60 12.46 -0.83 12.61
C GLY A 60 13.29 -1.32 11.41
N THR A 61 12.72 -2.13 10.52
CA THR A 61 13.37 -2.54 9.27
C THR A 61 13.50 -1.37 8.29
N TYR A 62 12.44 -0.56 8.13
CA TYR A 62 12.51 0.69 7.36
C TYR A 62 13.59 1.61 7.92
N LEU A 63 13.66 1.74 9.24
CA LEU A 63 14.66 2.59 9.90
C LEU A 63 16.09 2.10 9.67
N ARG A 64 16.35 0.79 9.69
CA ARG A 64 17.69 0.27 9.34
C ARG A 64 18.11 0.66 7.93
N VAL A 65 17.19 0.57 6.97
CA VAL A 65 17.44 0.98 5.58
C VAL A 65 17.69 2.49 5.50
N MET A 66 16.88 3.31 6.19
CA MET A 66 17.06 4.76 6.26
C MET A 66 18.40 5.16 6.89
N SER A 67 18.84 4.45 7.93
CA SER A 67 20.13 4.68 8.59
C SER A 67 21.31 4.44 7.67
N VAL A 68 21.29 3.34 6.91
CA VAL A 68 22.36 3.05 5.93
C VAL A 68 22.38 4.10 4.81
N LEU A 69 21.21 4.65 4.43
CA LEU A 69 21.11 5.72 3.43
C LEU A 69 21.43 7.12 3.98
N GLY A 70 21.62 7.28 5.29
CA GLY A 70 21.94 8.56 5.94
C GLY A 70 20.75 9.51 6.09
N ILE A 71 19.50 9.01 6.04
CA ILE A 71 18.28 9.83 6.09
C ILE A 71 17.45 9.62 7.36
N SER A 72 18.00 8.99 8.40
CA SER A 72 17.28 8.77 9.66
C SER A 72 16.90 10.07 10.38
N GLY A 73 17.60 11.18 10.08
CA GLY A 73 17.24 12.51 10.59
C GLY A 73 15.85 12.99 10.16
N GLU A 74 15.35 12.54 9.00
CA GLU A 74 13.98 12.84 8.54
C GLU A 74 12.93 12.24 9.49
N LEU A 75 13.22 11.10 10.11
CA LEU A 75 12.34 10.54 11.14
C LEU A 75 12.44 11.31 12.46
N ALA A 76 13.62 11.86 12.79
CA ALA A 76 13.76 12.70 13.98
C ALA A 76 12.90 13.97 13.87
N LEU A 77 12.70 14.51 12.66
CA LEU A 77 11.75 15.60 12.43
C LEU A 77 10.29 15.18 12.72
N LEU A 78 9.93 13.93 12.43
CA LEU A 78 8.62 13.37 12.76
C LEU A 78 8.48 13.06 14.26
N ALA A 79 9.54 12.59 14.91
CA ALA A 79 9.56 12.19 16.32
C ALA A 79 9.92 13.32 17.30
N GLY A 80 10.15 14.54 16.80
CA GLY A 80 10.55 15.70 17.60
C GLY A 80 9.41 16.29 18.44
N ASP A 81 9.69 17.42 19.08
CA ASP A 81 8.81 18.04 20.09
C ASP A 81 7.44 18.53 19.57
N ALA A 82 7.23 18.52 18.25
CA ALA A 82 5.93 18.78 17.65
C ALA A 82 4.84 17.78 18.08
N LEU A 83 5.23 16.59 18.55
CA LEU A 83 4.33 15.56 19.07
C LEU A 83 4.17 15.56 20.61
N GLN A 84 4.82 16.49 21.33
CA GLN A 84 4.72 16.57 22.78
C GLN A 84 3.33 17.09 23.21
N PRO A 85 2.59 16.37 24.08
CA PRO A 85 1.45 16.96 24.77
C PRO A 85 1.95 18.09 25.69
N GLY A 86 1.20 19.19 25.77
CA GLY A 86 1.55 20.29 26.67
C GLY A 86 1.60 19.84 28.14
N PRO A 87 2.39 20.51 29.03
CA PRO A 87 2.49 20.11 30.43
C PRO A 87 1.12 20.19 31.14
N PRO A 88 0.77 19.22 32.01
CA PRO A 88 -0.53 19.18 32.66
C PRO A 88 -0.89 20.50 33.36
N GLY A 89 -2.14 20.96 33.24
CA GLY A 89 -2.62 22.20 33.86
C GLY A 89 -2.26 23.51 33.14
N THR A 90 -1.35 23.47 32.17
CA THR A 90 -1.00 24.66 31.37
C THR A 90 -2.09 25.02 30.36
N ALA A 91 -2.09 26.26 29.89
CA ALA A 91 -2.89 26.67 28.74
C ALA A 91 -2.57 25.84 27.49
N ALA A 92 -1.32 25.36 27.35
CA ALA A 92 -0.90 24.48 26.25
C ALA A 92 -1.53 23.08 26.31
N ALA A 93 -1.73 22.51 27.51
CA ALA A 93 -2.44 21.23 27.69
C ALA A 93 -3.96 21.34 27.50
N ARG A 94 -4.53 22.52 27.77
CA ARG A 94 -5.96 22.83 27.52
C ARG A 94 -6.23 23.27 26.08
N SER A 95 -5.19 23.78 25.41
CA SER A 95 -5.19 24.08 23.99
C SER A 95 -5.37 22.77 23.22
N LYS A 96 -6.58 22.57 22.67
CA LYS A 96 -6.76 21.73 21.48
C LYS A 96 -6.02 22.42 20.34
N ARG A 97 -4.69 22.30 20.28
CA ARG A 97 -3.93 22.75 19.10
C ARG A 97 -4.58 22.03 17.94
N ALA A 98 -5.19 22.79 17.02
CA ALA A 98 -5.85 22.20 15.87
C ALA A 98 -4.84 21.26 15.21
N ARG A 99 -5.24 20.00 15.02
CA ARG A 99 -4.40 19.03 14.30
C ARG A 99 -3.97 19.70 12.99
N PRO A 100 -2.67 19.68 12.64
CA PRO A 100 -2.22 20.33 11.43
C PRO A 100 -3.03 19.77 10.25
N VAL A 101 -3.76 20.67 9.58
CA VAL A 101 -4.59 20.30 8.44
C VAL A 101 -3.66 20.13 7.25
N VAL A 102 -3.35 18.88 6.91
CA VAL A 102 -2.46 18.56 5.78
C VAL A 102 -3.31 18.09 4.61
N GLN A 103 -3.31 18.86 3.53
CA GLN A 103 -3.89 18.40 2.26
C GLN A 103 -2.84 17.56 1.53
N VAL A 104 -3.07 16.26 1.45
CA VAL A 104 -2.23 15.35 0.65
C VAL A 104 -2.87 15.22 -0.72
N THR A 105 -2.25 15.88 -1.70
CA THR A 105 -2.58 15.69 -3.12
C THR A 105 -1.52 14.80 -3.74
N VAL A 106 -1.94 13.71 -4.37
CA VAL A 106 -1.02 12.92 -5.19
C VAL A 106 -0.77 13.76 -6.46
N SER A 107 0.34 14.50 -6.52
CA SER A 107 0.70 15.28 -7.70
C SER A 107 0.98 14.33 -8.85
N THR A 108 0.19 14.50 -9.89
CA THR A 108 0.12 13.57 -10.99
C THR A 108 0.79 14.16 -12.25
N ASP A 109 2.12 14.24 -12.31
CA ASP A 109 2.83 14.63 -13.55
C ASP A 109 3.13 13.51 -14.58
N ASP A 110 3.05 12.19 -14.26
CA ASP A 110 3.33 11.04 -15.18
C ASP A 110 2.21 9.94 -15.26
N THR A 111 0.93 10.28 -15.26
CA THR A 111 0.04 9.76 -14.19
C THR A 111 -1.24 9.01 -14.46
N ARG A 112 -1.50 8.57 -15.69
CA ARG A 112 -2.53 7.53 -15.86
C ARG A 112 -2.05 6.17 -15.33
N HIS A 113 -0.79 5.82 -15.55
CA HIS A 113 -0.27 4.49 -15.20
C HIS A 113 -0.11 4.26 -13.70
N GLN A 114 0.36 5.26 -12.93
CA GLN A 114 0.53 5.11 -11.48
C GLN A 114 -0.82 5.05 -10.74
N VAL A 115 -1.80 5.85 -11.17
CA VAL A 115 -3.15 5.82 -10.60
C VAL A 115 -3.81 4.47 -10.91
N GLN A 116 -3.68 3.99 -12.15
CA GLN A 116 -4.21 2.68 -12.52
C GLN A 116 -3.53 1.54 -11.74
N ASP A 117 -2.23 1.63 -11.49
CA ASP A 117 -1.50 0.65 -10.67
C ASP A 117 -1.96 0.70 -9.21
N LEU A 118 -2.17 1.89 -8.63
CA LEU A 118 -2.70 2.05 -7.27
C LEU A 118 -4.13 1.50 -7.15
N GLN A 119 -5.00 1.80 -8.12
CA GLN A 119 -6.36 1.23 -8.18
C GLN A 119 -6.32 -0.30 -8.25
N SER A 120 -5.49 -0.84 -9.14
CA SER A 120 -5.30 -2.27 -9.29
C SER A 120 -4.81 -2.90 -7.98
N LEU A 121 -3.81 -2.30 -7.33
CA LEU A 121 -3.26 -2.80 -6.08
C LEU A 121 -4.31 -2.76 -4.95
N ALA A 122 -4.99 -1.62 -4.77
CA ALA A 122 -6.01 -1.45 -3.72
C ALA A 122 -7.17 -2.44 -3.88
N LEU A 123 -7.63 -2.67 -5.11
CA LEU A 123 -8.67 -3.68 -5.38
C LEU A 123 -8.22 -5.09 -4.99
N HIS A 124 -6.96 -5.43 -5.21
CA HIS A 124 -6.44 -6.76 -4.87
C HIS A 124 -6.18 -6.90 -3.37
N GLU A 125 -5.70 -5.85 -2.69
CA GLU A 125 -5.56 -5.86 -1.24
C GLU A 125 -6.90 -6.11 -0.56
N GLU A 126 -7.96 -5.43 -1.03
CA GLU A 126 -9.30 -5.62 -0.50
C GLU A 126 -9.88 -6.98 -0.86
N ALA A 127 -9.70 -7.45 -2.10
CA ALA A 127 -10.13 -8.79 -2.48
C ALA A 127 -9.43 -9.89 -1.67
N ILE A 128 -8.14 -9.71 -1.34
CA ILE A 128 -7.39 -10.63 -0.47
C ILE A 128 -7.88 -10.55 0.97
N ARG A 129 -8.19 -9.35 1.48
CA ARG A 129 -8.76 -9.16 2.82
C ARG A 129 -10.09 -9.92 2.95
N LEU A 130 -10.97 -9.79 1.96
CA LEU A 130 -12.22 -10.55 1.90
C LEU A 130 -11.98 -12.04 1.73
N ALA A 131 -11.11 -12.46 0.81
CA ALA A 131 -10.79 -13.89 0.64
C ALA A 131 -10.24 -14.57 1.91
N ARG A 132 -9.59 -13.81 2.81
CA ARG A 132 -9.12 -14.31 4.11
C ARG A 132 -10.22 -14.45 5.15
N SER A 133 -11.29 -13.66 5.03
CA SER A 133 -12.41 -13.64 6.00
C SER A 133 -13.64 -14.39 5.51
N GLU A 134 -13.80 -14.56 4.20
CA GLU A 134 -14.94 -15.18 3.53
C GLU A 134 -14.48 -16.34 2.62
N PRO A 135 -14.51 -17.59 3.12
CA PRO A 135 -14.11 -18.77 2.35
C PRO A 135 -14.90 -18.96 1.04
N GLU A 136 -16.16 -18.53 1.00
CA GLU A 136 -17.01 -18.60 -0.19
C GLU A 136 -16.50 -17.76 -1.36
N LEU A 137 -15.86 -16.62 -1.07
CA LEU A 137 -15.26 -15.79 -2.12
C LEU A 137 -14.05 -16.50 -2.75
N LEU A 138 -13.26 -17.21 -1.93
CA LEU A 138 -12.15 -18.02 -2.41
C LEU A 138 -12.62 -19.18 -3.30
N LEU A 139 -13.68 -19.88 -2.90
CA LEU A 139 -14.29 -20.95 -3.70
C LEU A 139 -14.79 -20.43 -5.05
N ARG A 140 -15.55 -19.32 -5.06
CA ARG A 140 -16.01 -18.69 -6.31
C ARG A 140 -14.86 -18.26 -7.22
N ALA A 141 -13.77 -17.76 -6.63
CA ALA A 141 -12.57 -17.40 -7.39
C ALA A 141 -11.92 -18.64 -8.03
N GLN A 142 -11.86 -19.75 -7.29
CA GLN A 142 -11.34 -21.03 -7.77
C GLN A 142 -12.23 -21.59 -8.90
N ASP A 143 -13.55 -21.62 -8.75
CA ASP A 143 -14.49 -22.07 -9.79
C ASP A 143 -14.38 -21.21 -11.06
N THR A 144 -14.17 -19.91 -10.90
CA THR A 144 -13.96 -18.99 -12.02
C THR A 144 -12.66 -19.33 -12.76
N LEU A 145 -11.60 -19.61 -12.02
CA LEU A 145 -10.31 -19.99 -12.59
C LEU A 145 -10.38 -21.34 -13.31
N ASP A 146 -11.07 -22.33 -12.75
CA ASP A 146 -11.22 -23.65 -13.35
C ASP A 146 -12.03 -23.59 -14.66
N ARG A 147 -13.07 -22.74 -14.71
CA ARG A 147 -13.79 -22.45 -15.97
C ARG A 147 -12.89 -21.80 -17.03
N TRP A 148 -12.03 -20.86 -16.63
CA TRP A 148 -11.07 -20.24 -17.57
C TRP A 148 -10.05 -21.24 -18.09
N LEU A 149 -9.51 -22.09 -17.22
CA LEU A 149 -8.59 -23.16 -17.61
C LEU A 149 -9.24 -24.19 -18.54
N ALA A 150 -10.52 -24.52 -18.31
CA ALA A 150 -11.29 -25.41 -19.18
C ALA A 150 -11.59 -24.82 -20.57
N SER A 151 -11.58 -23.49 -20.73
CA SER A 151 -11.90 -22.81 -21.99
C SER A 151 -10.81 -22.91 -23.08
N GLY A 152 -9.64 -23.50 -22.79
CA GLY A 152 -8.59 -23.77 -23.78
C GLY A 152 -7.51 -22.69 -23.93
N SER A 153 -6.77 -22.72 -25.05
CA SER A 153 -5.47 -22.05 -25.27
C SER A 153 -5.50 -20.52 -25.27
N SER A 154 -5.54 -19.94 -24.08
CA SER A 154 -5.29 -18.52 -23.86
C SER A 154 -3.80 -18.23 -23.65
N ARG A 155 -3.33 -17.08 -24.15
CA ARG A 155 -2.00 -16.51 -23.83
C ARG A 155 -1.80 -16.34 -22.31
N SER A 156 -2.88 -16.28 -21.55
CA SER A 156 -2.88 -16.12 -20.09
C SER A 156 -2.87 -17.44 -19.30
N MET A 157 -2.82 -18.60 -19.96
CA MET A 157 -2.88 -19.91 -19.29
C MET A 157 -1.82 -20.08 -18.20
N GLY A 158 -0.57 -19.64 -18.45
CA GLY A 158 0.49 -19.69 -17.44
C GLY A 158 0.24 -18.77 -16.23
N LEU A 159 -0.48 -17.66 -16.42
CA LEU A 159 -0.89 -16.78 -15.30
C LEU A 159 -2.03 -17.42 -14.50
N TRP A 160 -2.97 -18.09 -15.18
CA TRP A 160 -4.07 -18.80 -14.52
C TRP A 160 -3.58 -19.98 -13.68
N GLN A 161 -2.63 -20.77 -14.19
CA GLN A 161 -2.00 -21.85 -13.42
C GLN A 161 -1.27 -21.30 -12.18
N GLU A 162 -0.52 -20.20 -12.34
CA GLU A 162 0.12 -19.55 -11.20
C GLU A 162 -0.90 -19.02 -10.17
N TRP A 163 -2.05 -18.50 -10.63
CA TRP A 163 -3.14 -18.13 -9.74
C TRP A 163 -3.69 -19.31 -8.95
N GLN A 164 -3.79 -20.50 -9.54
CA GLN A 164 -4.26 -21.70 -8.84
C GLN A 164 -3.31 -22.06 -7.68
N GLU A 165 -2.00 -21.95 -7.89
CA GLU A 165 -1.00 -22.11 -6.83
C GLU A 165 -1.09 -21.01 -5.76
N ILE A 166 -1.37 -19.76 -6.17
CA ILE A 166 -1.50 -18.63 -5.26
C ILE A 166 -2.71 -18.81 -4.34
N LEU A 167 -3.88 -19.18 -4.89
CA LEU A 167 -5.09 -19.41 -4.12
C LEU A 167 -4.91 -20.59 -3.14
N ARG A 168 -4.40 -21.73 -3.63
CA ARG A 168 -4.17 -22.93 -2.81
C ARG A 168 -3.15 -22.71 -1.70
N GLY A 169 -2.09 -21.96 -1.98
CA GLY A 169 -1.00 -21.71 -1.03
C GLY A 169 -1.08 -20.38 -0.28
N ALA A 170 -2.16 -19.61 -0.44
CA ALA A 170 -2.32 -18.25 0.10
C ALA A 170 -1.09 -17.34 -0.18
N LYS A 171 -0.48 -17.44 -1.36
CA LYS A 171 0.78 -16.75 -1.73
C LYS A 171 0.57 -15.30 -2.18
N TRP A 172 -0.21 -14.54 -1.42
CA TRP A 172 -0.69 -13.19 -1.76
C TRP A 172 0.40 -12.17 -2.09
N ARG A 173 1.59 -12.31 -1.47
CA ARG A 173 2.76 -11.45 -1.75
C ARG A 173 3.16 -11.41 -3.22
N LYS A 174 2.92 -12.48 -3.98
CA LYS A 174 3.20 -12.51 -5.43
C LYS A 174 2.35 -11.51 -6.22
N VAL A 175 1.14 -11.23 -5.74
CA VAL A 175 0.15 -10.37 -6.40
C VAL A 175 0.29 -8.92 -5.95
N LEU A 176 0.65 -8.69 -4.68
CA LEU A 176 0.76 -7.35 -4.08
C LEU A 176 2.09 -6.63 -4.37
N GLY A 177 2.98 -7.27 -5.14
CA GLY A 177 4.25 -6.67 -5.55
C GLY A 177 4.10 -5.59 -6.63
N ARG A 178 5.15 -4.80 -6.84
CA ARG A 178 5.26 -3.82 -7.95
C ARG A 178 6.14 -4.30 -9.10
N THR A 179 6.37 -5.61 -9.18
CA THR A 179 7.08 -6.20 -10.31
C THR A 179 6.14 -6.28 -11.51
N ARG A 180 6.71 -6.29 -12.73
CA ARG A 180 5.94 -6.55 -13.95
C ARG A 180 5.12 -7.83 -13.84
N ARG A 181 5.69 -8.89 -13.26
CA ARG A 181 4.97 -10.16 -13.03
C ARG A 181 3.78 -10.01 -12.09
N ALA A 182 3.91 -9.23 -11.02
CA ALA A 182 2.79 -8.96 -10.12
C ALA A 182 1.67 -8.17 -10.81
N GLN A 183 2.02 -7.21 -11.68
CA GLN A 183 1.05 -6.50 -12.52
C GLN A 183 0.34 -7.44 -13.49
N GLU A 184 1.08 -8.32 -14.18
CA GLU A 184 0.49 -9.34 -15.07
C GLU A 184 -0.46 -10.27 -14.31
N LEU A 185 -0.10 -10.69 -13.09
CA LEU A 185 -0.98 -11.47 -12.22
C LEU A 185 -2.25 -10.68 -11.86
N ARG A 186 -2.14 -9.40 -11.51
CA ARG A 186 -3.32 -8.56 -11.21
C ARG A 186 -4.23 -8.35 -12.43
N GLN A 187 -3.67 -8.30 -13.64
CA GLN A 187 -4.45 -8.19 -14.88
C GLN A 187 -5.24 -9.46 -15.21
N ALA A 188 -4.77 -10.63 -14.77
CA ALA A 188 -5.39 -11.93 -15.01
C ALA A 188 -6.04 -12.53 -13.74
N SER A 189 -6.46 -11.69 -12.79
CA SER A 189 -6.93 -12.15 -11.49
C SER A 189 -8.38 -12.66 -11.51
N PRO A 190 -8.66 -13.85 -10.94
CA PRO A 190 -10.04 -14.29 -10.70
C PRO A 190 -10.70 -13.56 -9.52
N LEU A 191 -9.92 -12.99 -8.60
CA LEU A 191 -10.44 -12.34 -7.40
C LEU A 191 -11.24 -11.08 -7.70
N THR A 192 -10.80 -10.28 -8.68
CA THR A 192 -11.52 -9.06 -9.07
C THR A 192 -12.84 -9.35 -9.79
N ALA A 193 -12.95 -10.52 -10.44
CA ALA A 193 -14.17 -10.99 -11.09
C ALA A 193 -15.25 -11.38 -10.08
N VAL A 194 -14.86 -11.96 -8.94
CA VAL A 194 -15.81 -12.40 -7.89
C VAL A 194 -16.03 -11.37 -6.78
N LEU A 195 -15.27 -10.27 -6.80
CA LEU A 195 -15.40 -9.19 -5.83
C LEU A 195 -16.79 -8.53 -5.91
N PRO A 196 -17.50 -8.33 -4.77
CA PRO A 196 -18.79 -7.65 -4.74
C PRO A 196 -18.72 -6.25 -5.35
N ALA A 197 -19.76 -5.86 -6.10
CA ALA A 197 -19.79 -4.59 -6.80
C ALA A 197 -19.67 -3.38 -5.86
N GLN A 198 -20.31 -3.45 -4.68
CA GLN A 198 -20.23 -2.41 -3.66
C GLN A 198 -18.80 -2.18 -3.15
N VAL A 199 -18.06 -3.27 -2.92
CA VAL A 199 -16.66 -3.21 -2.46
C VAL A 199 -15.77 -2.62 -3.55
N ARG A 200 -15.94 -3.08 -4.80
CA ARG A 200 -15.21 -2.52 -5.95
C ARG A 200 -15.45 -1.01 -6.08
N GLN A 201 -16.70 -0.59 -6.00
CA GLN A 201 -17.07 0.83 -6.10
C GLN A 201 -16.48 1.64 -4.95
N GLY A 202 -16.55 1.13 -3.72
CA GLY A 202 -15.96 1.78 -2.54
C GLY A 202 -14.46 2.04 -2.69
N VAL A 203 -13.69 1.05 -3.16
CA VAL A 203 -12.26 1.21 -3.41
C VAL A 203 -11.98 2.25 -4.51
N LEU A 204 -12.73 2.20 -5.62
CA LEU A 204 -12.56 3.16 -6.72
C LEU A 204 -12.89 4.59 -6.28
N ASP A 205 -13.94 4.77 -5.48
CA ASP A 205 -14.33 6.08 -4.95
C ASP A 205 -13.25 6.63 -4.01
N GLN A 206 -12.66 5.80 -3.15
CA GLN A 206 -11.57 6.20 -2.25
C GLN A 206 -10.32 6.62 -3.02
N VAL A 207 -9.90 5.85 -4.03
CA VAL A 207 -8.78 6.25 -4.89
C VAL A 207 -9.10 7.54 -5.67
N GLY A 208 -10.35 7.69 -6.11
CA GLY A 208 -10.84 8.91 -6.75
C GLY A 208 -10.78 10.14 -5.84
N LYS A 209 -11.13 10.00 -4.55
CA LYS A 209 -10.98 11.04 -3.52
C LYS A 209 -9.52 11.40 -3.29
N LEU A 210 -8.64 10.40 -3.16
CA LEU A 210 -7.19 10.62 -2.98
C LEU A 210 -6.58 11.44 -4.12
N ARG A 211 -7.00 11.18 -5.36
CA ARG A 211 -6.57 11.97 -6.54
C ARG A 211 -7.03 13.43 -6.45
N LYS A 212 -8.23 13.69 -5.93
CA LYS A 212 -8.76 15.06 -5.75
C LYS A 212 -8.11 15.78 -4.56
N GLY A 213 -7.26 15.10 -3.80
CA GLY A 213 -6.67 15.57 -2.56
C GLY A 213 -7.51 15.13 -1.36
N VAL A 214 -6.84 14.56 -0.35
CA VAL A 214 -7.45 14.20 0.93
C VAL A 214 -6.89 15.10 2.01
N VAL A 215 -7.79 15.70 2.79
CA VAL A 215 -7.45 16.55 3.93
C VAL A 215 -7.35 15.68 5.18
N LEU A 216 -6.21 15.74 5.85
CA LEU A 216 -5.97 15.11 7.15
C LEU A 216 -6.09 16.15 8.26
N GLY A 217 -6.91 15.90 9.27
CA GLY A 217 -7.13 16.81 10.42
C GLY A 217 -8.61 16.95 10.76
N ASP A 218 -8.92 17.51 11.92
CA ASP A 218 -10.31 17.73 12.34
C ASP A 218 -10.90 18.89 11.51
N SER A 219 -11.61 18.55 10.44
CA SER A 219 -12.42 19.51 9.69
C SER A 219 -13.81 19.67 10.33
N GLU A 220 -13.87 20.06 11.60
CA GLU A 220 -15.11 20.52 12.21
C GLU A 220 -15.01 22.03 12.46
N ALA A 221 -15.20 22.79 11.38
CA ALA A 221 -15.67 24.16 11.44
C ALA A 221 -16.66 24.38 10.28
N GLN A 222 -17.73 23.59 10.28
CA GLN A 222 -18.95 23.93 9.54
C GLN A 222 -20.12 23.94 10.51
N THR A 223 -20.37 25.08 11.14
CA THR A 223 -21.73 25.62 11.42
C THR A 223 -21.63 27.06 11.94
N PRO A 224 -22.68 27.89 11.83
CA PRO A 224 -23.28 28.50 10.64
C PRO A 224 -23.21 30.05 10.71
N ALA A 225 -23.75 30.74 9.71
CA ALA A 225 -24.24 32.12 9.86
C ALA A 225 -25.73 32.11 10.20
#